data_AF-A0A562NKN3-F1
#
_entry.id   AF-A0A562NKN3-F1
#
_cell.length_a   1.000
_cell.length_b   1.000
_cell.length_c   1.000
_cell.angle_alpha   90.00
_cell.angle_beta   90.00
_cell.angle_gamma   90.00
#
_symmetry.space_group_name_H-M   'P 1'
#
loop_
_entity.id
_entity.type
_entity.pdbx_description
1 polymer ?
#
loop_
_entity_poly.entity_id
_entity_poly.type
_entity_poly.pdbx_seq_one_letter_code
_entity_poly.pdbx_strand_id
1 'polypeptide(L)'
;MSGKNDQVNDAPAFPVTAGQQVYATGMTLRDWFAGQALAALIQSGCEVRVHTEEGTLILPIRTGGPVLAYQYADAMLVAREATP
;
A
#
# COMPACT_ATOMS: atom_id res chain seq x y z
N MET A 1 16.99 6.45 -15.92
CA MET A 1 17.63 6.54 -14.59
C MET A 1 16.57 6.18 -13.56
N SER A 2 16.49 4.91 -13.19
CA SER A 2 15.64 4.38 -12.10
C SER A 2 16.55 3.48 -11.28
N GLY A 3 16.61 3.64 -9.96
CA GLY A 3 17.49 2.77 -9.18
C GLY A 3 17.88 3.25 -7.78
N LYS A 4 17.37 4.39 -7.30
CA LYS A 4 17.60 4.81 -5.90
C LYS A 4 16.33 4.93 -5.05
N ASN A 5 15.17 5.15 -5.67
CA ASN A 5 13.91 5.37 -4.92
C ASN A 5 13.13 4.09 -4.64
N ASP A 6 13.31 3.03 -5.44
CA ASP A 6 12.60 1.76 -5.25
C ASP A 6 13.03 1.06 -3.94
N GLN A 7 14.28 1.27 -3.50
CA GLN A 7 14.88 0.53 -2.39
C GLN A 7 14.41 1.01 -1.00
N VAL A 8 13.83 2.21 -0.88
CA VAL A 8 13.34 2.76 0.41
C VAL A 8 11.90 2.32 0.69
N ASN A 9 11.12 2.10 -0.37
CA ASN A 9 9.71 1.70 -0.26
C ASN A 9 9.54 0.21 0.06
N ASP A 10 10.51 -0.60 -0.35
CA ASP A 10 10.57 -2.04 -0.04
C ASP A 10 11.30 -2.34 1.29
N ALA A 11 11.70 -1.31 2.04
CA ALA A 11 12.36 -1.48 3.32
C ALA A 11 11.36 -1.87 4.42
N PRO A 12 11.76 -2.74 5.37
CA PRO A 12 10.95 -3.07 6.55
C PRO A 12 10.49 -1.82 7.30
N ALA A 13 9.19 -1.66 7.54
CA ALA A 13 8.62 -0.65 8.42
C ALA A 13 9.07 -0.85 9.89
N PHE A 14 9.35 -2.10 10.27
CA PHE A 14 9.83 -2.49 11.60
C PHE A 14 10.86 -3.63 11.50
N PRO A 15 12.14 -3.36 11.20
CA PRO A 15 13.16 -4.40 11.13
C PRO A 15 13.51 -4.92 12.54
N VAL A 16 13.47 -6.25 12.74
CA VAL A 16 14.04 -6.88 13.95
C VAL A 16 15.51 -7.16 13.68
N THR A 17 16.40 -6.42 14.35
CA THR A 17 17.84 -6.59 14.25
C THR A 17 18.42 -7.15 15.56
N ALA A 18 19.32 -8.12 15.46
CA ALA A 18 20.26 -8.44 16.54
C ALA A 18 21.68 -8.27 16.00
N GLY A 19 22.38 -7.22 16.45
CA GLY A 19 23.63 -6.79 15.83
C GLY A 19 23.41 -6.29 14.39
N GLN A 20 24.22 -6.75 13.43
CA GLN A 20 24.08 -6.40 12.00
C GLN A 20 23.17 -7.35 11.20
N GLN A 21 22.55 -8.35 11.86
CA GLN A 21 21.71 -9.34 11.18
C GLN A 21 20.24 -8.95 11.25
N VAL A 22 19.59 -8.88 10.07
CA VAL A 22 18.13 -8.70 9.94
C VAL A 22 17.49 -10.09 10.03
N TYR A 23 16.73 -10.35 11.10
CA TYR A 23 16.09 -11.66 11.33
C TYR A 23 14.68 -11.75 10.77
N ALA A 24 14.04 -10.61 10.53
CA ALA A 24 12.76 -10.52 9.84
C ALA A 24 12.67 -9.20 9.08
N THR A 25 12.31 -9.28 7.81
CA THR A 25 12.06 -8.13 6.94
C THR A 25 10.75 -7.39 7.26
N GLY A 26 9.95 -7.85 8.22
CA GLY A 26 8.71 -7.17 8.63
C GLY A 26 7.73 -6.92 7.46
N MET A 27 6.79 -6.01 7.67
CA MET A 27 5.99 -5.41 6.59
C MET A 27 6.74 -4.19 6.04
N THR A 28 6.67 -3.89 4.75
CA THR A 28 7.18 -2.63 4.22
C THR A 28 6.34 -1.44 4.72
N LEU A 29 6.84 -0.20 4.60
CA LEU A 29 6.03 0.98 4.92
C LEU A 29 4.79 1.07 4.02
N ARG A 30 4.92 0.64 2.77
CA ARG A 30 3.81 0.51 1.83
C ARG A 30 2.76 -0.47 2.33
N ASP A 31 3.18 -1.66 2.78
CA ASP A 31 2.28 -2.68 3.33
C ASP A 31 1.56 -2.17 4.59
N TRP A 32 2.24 -1.40 5.42
CA TRP A 32 1.64 -0.79 6.61
C TRP A 32 0.51 0.18 6.24
N PHE A 33 0.77 1.13 5.33
CA PHE A 33 -0.26 2.06 4.85
C PHE A 33 -1.41 1.33 4.15
N ALA A 34 -1.10 0.33 3.32
CA ALA A 34 -2.11 -0.46 2.63
C ALA A 34 -3.00 -1.20 3.64
N GLY A 35 -2.43 -1.77 4.71
CA GLY A 35 -3.20 -2.40 5.78
C GLY A 35 -4.17 -1.44 6.48
N GLN A 36 -3.72 -0.23 6.80
CA GLN A 36 -4.57 0.81 7.42
C GLN A 36 -5.72 1.23 6.49
N ALA A 37 -5.41 1.48 5.21
CA ALA A 37 -6.40 1.85 4.21
C ALA A 37 -7.43 0.71 4.00
N LEU A 38 -6.97 -0.53 3.90
CA LEU A 38 -7.84 -1.70 3.71
C LEU A 38 -8.81 -1.89 4.87
N ALA A 39 -8.35 -1.69 6.12
CA ALA A 39 -9.22 -1.78 7.28
C ALA A 39 -10.38 -0.77 7.23
N ALA A 40 -10.08 0.49 6.86
CA ALA A 40 -11.10 1.52 6.70
C ALA A 40 -12.07 1.23 5.52
N LEU A 41 -11.54 0.75 4.39
CA LEU A 41 -12.35 0.36 3.23
C LEU A 41 -13.34 -0.76 3.60
N ILE A 42 -12.87 -1.80 4.29
CA ILE A 42 -13.72 -2.90 4.78
C ILE A 42 -14.80 -2.37 5.74
N GLN A 43 -14.41 -1.56 6.72
CA GLN A 43 -15.34 -0.97 7.70
C GLN A 43 -16.43 -0.12 7.04
N SER A 44 -16.08 0.62 5.98
CA SER A 44 -17.02 1.50 5.28
C SER A 44 -18.08 0.76 4.47
N GLY A 45 -17.89 -0.53 4.18
CA GLY A 45 -18.76 -1.29 3.27
C GLY A 45 -18.73 -0.79 1.84
N CYS A 46 -17.64 -0.14 1.41
CA CYS A 46 -17.56 0.43 0.06
C CYS A 46 -17.53 -0.66 -1.03
N GLU A 47 -18.11 -0.34 -2.18
CA GLU A 47 -17.97 -1.11 -3.41
C GLU A 47 -16.84 -0.53 -4.26
N VAL A 48 -16.06 -1.40 -4.91
CA VAL A 48 -15.06 -0.93 -5.87
C VAL A 48 -15.69 -0.91 -7.26
N ARG A 49 -15.75 0.29 -7.86
CA ARG A 49 -16.30 0.50 -9.21
C ARG A 49 -15.16 0.77 -10.17
N VAL A 50 -15.07 -0.04 -11.21
CA VAL A 50 -14.11 0.13 -12.30
C VAL A 50 -14.89 0.54 -13.54
N HIS A 51 -14.60 1.73 -14.05
CA HIS A 51 -15.15 2.20 -15.31
C HIS A 51 -14.28 1.68 -16.46
N THR A 52 -14.87 0.88 -17.33
CA THR A 52 -14.25 0.35 -18.56
C THR A 52 -14.97 0.94 -19.77
N GLU A 53 -14.43 0.71 -20.97
CA GLU A 53 -15.09 1.13 -22.23
C GLU A 53 -16.47 0.48 -22.41
N GLU A 54 -16.67 -0.71 -21.82
CA GLU A 54 -17.91 -1.51 -21.92
C GLU A 54 -18.95 -1.17 -20.84
N GLY A 55 -18.59 -0.34 -19.85
CA GLY A 55 -19.49 0.07 -18.77
C GLY A 55 -18.83 0.16 -17.40
N THR A 56 -19.60 -0.08 -16.35
CA THR A 56 -19.10 -0.05 -14.96
C THR A 56 -19.14 -1.46 -14.36
N LEU A 57 -17.98 -1.96 -13.97
CA LEU A 57 -17.84 -3.22 -13.24
C LEU A 57 -17.84 -2.94 -11.74
N ILE A 58 -18.72 -3.63 -11.00
CA ILE A 58 -18.74 -3.61 -9.55
C ILE A 58 -17.96 -4.82 -9.03
N LEU A 59 -16.80 -4.57 -8.45
CA LEU A 59 -15.94 -5.61 -7.90
C LEU A 59 -16.25 -5.84 -6.42
N PRO A 60 -16.27 -7.10 -5.96
CA PRO A 60 -16.31 -7.40 -4.54
C PRO A 60 -15.13 -6.77 -3.81
N ILE A 61 -15.36 -6.28 -2.58
CA ILE A 61 -14.32 -5.59 -1.79
C ILE A 61 -13.09 -6.48 -1.55
N ARG A 62 -13.27 -7.79 -1.42
CA ARG A 62 -12.16 -8.76 -1.28
C ARG A 62 -11.20 -8.78 -2.48
N THR A 63 -11.65 -8.33 -3.65
CA THR A 63 -10.89 -8.33 -4.89
C THR A 63 -10.38 -6.94 -5.23
N GLY A 64 -11.26 -5.93 -5.20
CA GLY A 64 -10.89 -4.55 -5.54
C GLY A 64 -10.25 -3.77 -4.40
N GLY A 65 -10.63 -4.08 -3.15
CA GLY A 65 -10.17 -3.37 -1.95
C GLY A 65 -8.67 -3.39 -1.76
N PRO A 66 -7.97 -4.54 -1.92
CA PRO A 66 -6.51 -4.59 -1.84
C PRO A 66 -5.83 -3.66 -2.84
N VAL A 67 -6.29 -3.63 -4.10
CA VAL A 67 -5.73 -2.75 -5.14
C VAL A 67 -5.88 -1.28 -4.74
N LEU A 68 -7.08 -0.89 -4.32
CA LEU A 68 -7.35 0.48 -3.90
C LEU A 68 -6.53 0.87 -2.66
N ALA A 69 -6.35 -0.06 -1.72
CA ALA A 69 -5.54 0.16 -0.52
C ALA A 69 -4.06 0.44 -0.86
N TYR A 70 -3.48 -0.30 -1.80
CA TYR A 70 -2.11 -0.02 -2.27
C TYR A 70 -2.01 1.32 -3.01
N GLN A 71 -3.04 1.74 -3.74
CA GLN A 71 -3.06 3.07 -4.37
C GLN A 71 -3.06 4.20 -3.31
N TYR A 72 -3.80 4.03 -2.22
CA TYR A 72 -3.72 4.96 -1.08
C TYR A 72 -2.34 4.95 -0.43
N ALA A 73 -1.72 3.78 -0.26
CA ALA A 73 -0.36 3.66 0.27
C ALA A 73 0.66 4.41 -0.59
N ASP A 74 0.58 4.24 -1.92
CA ASP A 74 1.45 4.92 -2.87
C ASP A 74 1.26 6.45 -2.80
N ALA A 75 0.01 6.92 -2.70
CA ALA A 75 -0.28 8.34 -2.54
C ALA A 75 0.27 8.92 -1.22
N MET A 76 0.24 8.16 -0.12
CA MET A 76 0.81 8.57 1.16
C MET A 76 2.34 8.66 1.12
N LEU A 77 3.01 7.74 0.44
CA LEU A 77 4.46 7.79 0.24
C LEU A 77 4.87 9.01 -0.59
N VAL A 78 4.15 9.30 -1.67
CA VAL A 78 4.37 10.52 -2.48
C VAL A 78 4.17 11.78 -1.64
N ALA A 79 3.08 11.85 -0.86
CA ALA A 79 2.82 13.01 0.01
C ALA A 79 3.93 13.21 1.06
N ARG A 80 4.46 12.12 1.60
CA ARG A 80 5.58 12.15 2.55
C ARG A 80 6.85 12.71 1.92
N GLU A 81 7.19 12.28 0.70
CA GLU A 81 8.37 12.78 -0.02
C GLU A 81 8.24 14.25 -0.44
N ALA A 82 7.01 14.73 -0.65
CA ALA A 82 6.72 16.11 -1.03
C ALA A 82 6.73 17.09 0.16
N THR A 83 6.88 16.61 1.40
CA THR A 83 6.93 17.46 2.60
C THR A 83 8.33 18.09 2.73
N PRO A 84 8.46 19.43 2.79
CA PRO A 84 9.75 20.15 2.81
C PRO A 84 10.57 19.95 4.08
#